data_AF-A0A961JM67-F1
#
_entry.id   AF-A0A961JM67-F1
#
_cell.length_a   1.000
_cell.length_b   1.000
_cell.length_c   1.000
_cell.angle_alpha   90.00
_cell.angle_beta   90.00
_cell.angle_gamma   90.00
#
_symmetry.space_group_name_H-M   'P 1'
#
loop_
_entity.id
_entity.type
_entity.pdbx_description
1 polymer ?
#
loop_
_entity_poly.entity_id
_entity_poly.type
_entity_poly.pdbx_seq_one_letter_code
_entity_poly.pdbx_strand_id
1 'polypeptide(L)'
;MPFPGPLTRLRASIAPALTGPPLLAFLPALSLGAFWLGGERALVMTSLGLPLCLAMLGAFNRGQTRPGDPDDPLSRGGFPDAVGRIRSQLGQGQLKSVCLLLEIEELSEAMDRHGAEAGDLLVQRAAERVAAVLRRDDILSQVAGSRFGVCLAPVPHLDLELCIQLSGRLQVAIEEPIDIDGVAVYLSCTIGFCTSDRNPGDSARDWIDAAARALDDARQQGPSSIRSFGKQQDRRQAGRRDLFDDAAAALESGQIQPWFQPQISTDTGRVTGFEALARWDHPHHGLIAPSEFLPVLEELGLMERLGQVILFHALTALKSWDDAGLHVPFIAVNFTGVELRSPTLAERVRWELDRFDLTPDRLAVEILETVVADNPDDALARTVRALGAMGCRIDLDDFGTGQASIAALRRFDIGRIKIDRSFIAKADQDPEQQRMIGAILTMAERLGLETLGEGVETPGEHAILAQLGCSHVQGFVIARPMPFAETTDWIAGHEARLAQPPRIGRTG
;
A
#
# COMPACT_ATOMS: atom_id res chain seq x y z
N MET A 1 -40.90 31.04 -13.87
CA MET A 1 -40.40 31.28 -12.50
C MET A 1 -41.16 32.46 -11.91
N PRO A 2 -41.85 32.34 -10.76
CA PRO A 2 -42.45 33.50 -10.12
C PRO A 2 -41.37 34.28 -9.36
N PHE A 3 -41.36 35.59 -9.51
CA PHE A 3 -40.46 36.46 -8.74
C PHE A 3 -40.78 36.36 -7.24
N PRO A 4 -39.78 36.22 -6.36
CA PRO A 4 -40.01 36.25 -4.92
C PRO A 4 -40.48 37.66 -4.52
N GLY A 5 -41.59 37.72 -3.78
CA GLY A 5 -42.19 38.96 -3.31
C GLY A 5 -41.26 39.81 -2.42
N PRO A 6 -41.59 41.08 -2.19
CA PRO A 6 -40.75 42.02 -1.44
C PRO A 6 -40.42 41.56 0.00
N LEU A 7 -41.31 40.80 0.63
CA LEU A 7 -41.13 40.23 1.97
C LEU A 7 -40.02 39.16 2.03
N THR A 8 -39.86 38.37 0.98
CA THR A 8 -38.81 37.35 0.87
C THR A 8 -37.42 37.96 0.70
N ARG A 9 -37.30 39.09 -0.02
CA ARG A 9 -36.03 39.83 -0.15
C ARG A 9 -35.63 40.51 1.15
N LEU A 10 -36.60 41.06 1.87
CA LEU A 10 -36.38 41.67 3.19
C LEU A 10 -35.91 40.62 4.21
N ARG A 11 -36.53 39.44 4.23
CA ARG A 11 -36.14 38.32 5.10
C ARG A 11 -34.74 37.81 4.80
N ALA A 12 -34.36 37.71 3.53
CA ALA A 12 -33.02 37.26 3.10
C ALA A 12 -31.89 38.26 3.43
N SER A 13 -32.18 39.57 3.44
CA SER A 13 -31.18 40.61 3.72
C SER A 13 -30.94 40.82 5.21
N ILE A 14 -31.96 40.64 6.06
CA ILE A 14 -31.89 40.90 7.50
C ILE A 14 -31.52 39.63 8.30
N ALA A 15 -31.90 38.44 7.82
CA ALA A 15 -31.62 37.18 8.53
C ALA A 15 -30.12 36.92 8.85
N PRO A 16 -29.14 37.22 7.98
CA PRO A 16 -27.73 37.00 8.29
C PRO A 16 -27.22 37.90 9.42
N ALA A 17 -27.69 39.14 9.49
CA ALA A 17 -27.30 40.11 10.50
C ALA A 17 -27.88 39.79 11.90
N LEU A 18 -29.02 39.09 11.95
CA LEU A 18 -29.73 38.75 13.19
C LEU A 18 -29.47 37.33 13.71
N THR A 19 -28.75 36.47 12.98
CA THR A 19 -28.59 35.03 13.33
C THR A 19 -27.14 34.59 13.50
N GLY A 20 -26.21 35.53 13.56
CA GLY A 20 -24.80 35.23 13.83
C GLY A 20 -24.53 34.91 15.31
N PRO A 21 -23.47 34.14 15.62
CA PRO A 21 -22.96 33.93 16.98
C PRO A 21 -22.84 35.19 17.86
N PRO A 22 -22.54 36.40 17.32
CA PRO A 22 -22.49 37.61 18.13
C PRO A 22 -23.81 37.98 18.83
N LEU A 23 -24.98 37.64 18.25
CA LEU A 23 -26.27 38.06 18.82
C LEU A 23 -26.61 37.30 20.11
N LEU A 24 -26.17 36.05 20.22
CA LEU A 24 -26.28 35.26 21.46
C LEU A 24 -25.48 35.88 22.60
N ALA A 25 -24.38 36.57 22.30
CA ALA A 25 -23.58 37.28 23.30
C ALA A 25 -24.25 38.58 23.79
N PHE A 26 -25.17 39.18 23.02
CA PHE A 26 -25.88 40.42 23.38
C PHE A 26 -27.24 40.20 24.06
N LEU A 27 -27.74 38.97 24.08
CA LEU A 27 -28.99 38.59 24.77
C LEU A 27 -29.00 38.98 26.26
N PRO A 28 -27.93 38.74 27.04
CA PRO A 28 -27.84 39.21 28.43
C PRO A 28 -27.91 40.74 28.53
N ALA A 29 -27.22 41.47 27.66
CA ALA A 29 -27.21 42.94 27.66
C ALA A 29 -28.58 43.53 27.29
N LEU A 30 -29.28 42.95 26.31
CA LEU A 30 -30.64 43.34 25.93
C LEU A 30 -31.65 43.07 27.04
N SER A 31 -31.52 41.92 27.73
CA SER A 31 -32.36 41.60 28.87
C SER A 31 -32.15 42.56 30.04
N LEU A 32 -30.89 42.94 30.31
CA LEU A 32 -30.55 43.92 31.34
C LEU A 32 -31.04 45.33 31.00
N GLY A 33 -30.92 45.76 29.74
CA GLY A 33 -31.45 47.04 29.27
C GLY A 33 -32.98 47.11 29.34
N ALA A 34 -33.67 46.02 29.00
CA ALA A 34 -35.12 45.93 29.13
C ALA A 34 -35.57 46.03 30.60
N PHE A 35 -34.83 45.41 31.52
CA PHE A 35 -35.09 45.53 32.96
C PHE A 35 -34.90 46.96 33.46
N TRP A 36 -33.84 47.66 33.04
CA TRP A 36 -33.59 49.04 33.45
C TRP A 36 -34.65 50.04 32.96
N LEU A 37 -35.24 49.81 31.78
CA LEU A 37 -36.20 50.74 31.17
C LEU A 37 -37.66 50.45 31.55
N GLY A 38 -38.02 49.22 31.88
CA GLY A 38 -39.42 48.82 32.08
C GLY A 38 -39.66 47.81 33.20
N GLY A 39 -38.67 47.56 34.05
CA GLY A 39 -38.76 46.65 35.19
C GLY A 39 -39.03 45.19 34.80
N GLU A 40 -39.62 44.45 35.73
CA GLU A 40 -39.84 43.00 35.60
C GLU A 40 -40.72 42.62 34.40
N ARG A 41 -41.73 43.42 34.08
CA ARG A 41 -42.64 43.14 32.95
C ARG A 41 -41.95 43.23 31.59
N ALA A 42 -41.06 44.21 31.40
CA ALA A 42 -40.29 44.35 30.17
C ALA A 42 -39.26 43.23 30.01
N LEU A 43 -38.64 42.79 31.10
CA LEU A 43 -37.75 41.63 31.11
C LEU A 43 -38.47 40.35 30.70
N VAL A 44 -39.66 40.08 31.24
CA VAL A 44 -40.46 38.89 30.90
C VAL A 44 -40.89 38.92 29.42
N MET A 45 -41.37 40.07 28.94
CA MET A 45 -41.73 40.23 27.53
C MET A 45 -40.55 40.03 26.57
N THR A 46 -39.36 40.47 26.95
CA THR A 46 -38.16 40.37 26.11
C THR A 46 -37.58 38.95 26.15
N SER A 47 -37.55 38.31 27.32
CA SER A 47 -37.04 36.94 27.50
C SER A 47 -37.92 35.86 26.87
N LEU A 48 -39.24 36.06 26.79
CA LEU A 48 -40.16 35.15 26.08
C LEU A 48 -40.38 35.54 24.62
N GLY A 49 -40.46 36.85 24.32
CA GLY A 49 -40.75 37.34 22.98
C GLY A 49 -39.59 37.18 22.00
N LEU A 50 -38.35 37.39 22.44
CA LEU A 50 -37.17 37.32 21.56
C LEU A 50 -36.90 35.90 21.04
N PRO A 51 -36.92 34.83 21.87
CA PRO A 51 -36.77 33.46 21.39
C PRO A 51 -37.91 33.03 20.46
N LEU A 52 -39.15 33.45 20.74
CA LEU A 52 -40.31 33.15 19.89
C LEU A 52 -40.20 33.84 18.52
N CYS A 53 -39.79 35.11 18.49
CA CYS A 53 -39.50 35.83 17.25
C CYS A 53 -38.36 35.19 16.46
N LEU A 54 -37.27 34.78 17.12
CA LEU A 54 -36.15 34.07 16.49
C LEU A 54 -36.57 32.70 15.95
N ALA A 55 -37.44 31.97 16.66
CA ALA A 55 -38.02 30.71 16.20
C ALA A 55 -38.92 30.90 14.97
N MET A 56 -39.81 31.91 14.96
CA MET A 56 -40.63 32.23 13.78
C MET A 56 -39.81 32.70 12.57
N LEU A 57 -38.69 33.39 12.82
CA LEU A 57 -37.76 33.82 11.78
C LEU A 57 -36.89 32.69 11.23
N GLY A 58 -36.83 31.53 11.91
CA GLY A 58 -36.13 30.33 11.46
C GLY A 58 -34.69 30.20 11.98
N ALA A 59 -34.31 30.94 13.02
CA ALA A 59 -32.95 30.97 13.56
C ALA A 59 -32.48 29.61 14.11
N PHE A 60 -33.40 28.76 14.55
CA PHE A 60 -33.12 27.42 15.09
C PHE A 60 -33.21 26.29 14.06
N ASN A 61 -33.68 26.56 12.84
CA ASN A 61 -33.90 25.54 11.81
C ASN A 61 -32.69 25.36 10.87
N ARG A 62 -31.48 25.71 11.33
CA ARG A 62 -30.26 25.81 10.53
C ARG A 62 -29.40 24.53 10.50
N GLY A 63 -30.01 23.37 10.75
CA GLY A 63 -29.30 22.09 10.86
C GLY A 63 -29.98 20.89 10.19
N GLN A 64 -30.99 21.10 9.34
CA GLN A 64 -31.56 20.01 8.54
C GLN A 64 -31.58 20.46 7.08
N THR A 65 -30.52 20.12 6.35
CA THR A 65 -30.55 20.03 4.89
C THR A 65 -31.68 19.09 4.51
N ARG A 66 -32.56 19.54 3.62
CA ARG A 66 -33.65 18.70 3.10
C ARG A 66 -33.05 17.64 2.17
N PRO A 67 -33.59 16.41 2.14
CA PRO A 67 -33.19 15.42 1.14
C PRO A 67 -33.39 15.99 -0.26
N GLY A 68 -32.31 16.16 -1.02
CA GLY A 68 -32.32 16.69 -2.39
C GLY A 68 -31.81 18.14 -2.57
N ASP A 69 -31.14 18.73 -1.58
CA ASP A 69 -30.38 19.97 -1.80
C ASP A 69 -29.11 19.65 -2.63
N PRO A 70 -28.76 20.41 -3.69
CA PRO A 70 -27.52 20.20 -4.45
C PRO A 70 -26.23 20.34 -3.62
N ASP A 71 -26.35 20.94 -2.43
CA ASP A 71 -25.28 21.10 -1.43
C ASP A 71 -25.38 20.06 -0.29
N ASP A 72 -26.23 19.02 -0.43
CA ASP A 72 -26.23 17.87 0.48
C ASP A 72 -24.99 16.99 0.19
N PRO A 73 -24.05 16.87 1.15
CA PRO A 73 -22.84 16.06 0.98
C PRO A 73 -23.13 14.56 0.74
N LEU A 74 -24.35 14.11 1.03
CA LEU A 74 -24.82 12.74 0.77
C LEU A 74 -25.60 12.60 -0.55
N SER A 75 -25.77 13.67 -1.34
CA SER A 75 -26.43 13.55 -2.64
C SER A 75 -25.58 12.72 -3.61
N ARG A 76 -26.12 11.54 -3.98
CA ARG A 76 -25.48 10.65 -4.95
C ARG A 76 -25.52 11.29 -6.34
N GLY A 77 -24.35 11.50 -6.94
CA GLY A 77 -24.21 11.81 -8.37
C GLY A 77 -23.94 13.27 -8.76
N GLY A 78 -23.77 14.19 -7.81
CA GLY A 78 -23.50 15.62 -8.09
C GLY A 78 -22.01 16.00 -8.26
N PHE A 79 -21.09 15.10 -7.95
CA PHE A 79 -19.66 15.40 -7.89
C PHE A 79 -19.07 15.90 -9.23
N PRO A 80 -19.33 15.26 -10.40
CA PRO A 80 -18.79 15.73 -11.68
C PRO A 80 -19.23 17.16 -12.05
N ASP A 81 -20.49 17.50 -11.78
CA ASP A 81 -21.03 18.84 -12.06
C ASP A 81 -20.39 19.88 -11.14
N ALA A 82 -20.19 19.55 -9.86
CA ALA A 82 -19.53 20.43 -8.91
C ALA A 82 -18.05 20.68 -9.26
N VAL A 83 -17.31 19.64 -9.65
CA VAL A 83 -15.94 19.77 -10.17
C VAL A 83 -15.92 20.62 -11.44
N GLY A 84 -16.91 20.45 -12.33
CA GLY A 84 -17.09 21.30 -13.52
C GLY A 84 -17.25 22.79 -13.18
N ARG A 85 -18.02 23.12 -12.14
CA ARG A 85 -18.18 24.50 -11.66
C ARG A 85 -16.87 25.07 -11.13
N ILE A 86 -16.16 24.36 -10.26
CA ILE A 86 -14.86 24.79 -9.73
C ILE A 86 -13.86 25.02 -10.87
N ARG A 87 -13.77 24.07 -11.80
CA ARG A 87 -12.86 24.15 -12.95
C ARG A 87 -13.14 25.38 -13.82
N SER A 88 -14.40 25.74 -14.05
CA SER A 88 -14.76 26.95 -14.80
C SER A 88 -14.26 28.24 -14.16
N GLN A 89 -14.07 28.26 -12.84
CA GLN A 89 -13.54 29.40 -12.08
C GLN A 89 -12.00 29.47 -12.14
N LEU A 90 -11.31 28.37 -12.43
CA LEU A 90 -9.84 28.33 -12.55
C LEU A 90 -9.33 29.08 -13.80
N GLY A 91 -10.14 29.17 -14.86
CA GLY A 91 -9.77 29.81 -16.12
C GLY A 91 -9.57 31.34 -16.06
N GLN A 92 -9.76 31.98 -14.90
CA GLN A 92 -9.73 33.44 -14.74
C GLN A 92 -8.51 34.00 -13.96
N GLY A 93 -7.51 33.19 -13.58
CA GLY A 93 -6.30 33.71 -12.91
C GLY A 93 -5.39 32.65 -12.27
N GLN A 94 -4.39 33.09 -11.49
CA GLN A 94 -3.38 32.27 -10.76
C GLN A 94 -3.95 31.33 -9.66
N LEU A 95 -5.26 31.11 -9.64
CA LEU A 95 -5.91 30.26 -8.65
C LEU A 95 -5.71 28.78 -9.02
N LYS A 96 -5.53 27.96 -7.99
CA LYS A 96 -5.36 26.53 -8.10
C LYS A 96 -6.41 25.82 -7.25
N SER A 97 -6.66 24.56 -7.56
CA SER A 97 -7.54 23.70 -6.77
C SER A 97 -7.03 22.25 -6.85
N VAL A 98 -7.64 21.35 -6.10
CA VAL A 98 -7.32 19.93 -6.04
C VAL A 98 -8.63 19.13 -6.02
N CYS A 99 -8.64 18.02 -6.74
CA CYS A 99 -9.69 17.01 -6.71
C CYS A 99 -9.13 15.80 -5.94
N LEU A 100 -9.83 15.37 -4.89
CA LEU A 100 -9.49 14.20 -4.08
C LEU A 100 -10.61 13.17 -4.16
N LEU A 101 -10.24 11.90 -4.14
CA LEU A 101 -11.12 10.78 -3.88
C LEU A 101 -10.61 10.06 -2.63
N LEU A 102 -11.53 9.79 -1.72
CA LEU A 102 -11.28 9.10 -0.46
C LEU A 102 -12.08 7.80 -0.49
N GLU A 103 -11.48 6.68 -0.12
CA GLU A 103 -12.14 5.39 -0.01
C GLU A 103 -11.94 4.84 1.40
N ILE A 104 -13.05 4.54 2.08
CA ILE A 104 -13.02 3.78 3.34
C ILE A 104 -12.77 2.31 2.99
N GLU A 105 -11.73 1.73 3.59
CA GLU A 105 -11.35 0.34 3.40
C GLU A 105 -12.08 -0.57 4.39
N GLU A 106 -12.22 -1.85 4.05
CA GLU A 106 -12.86 -2.88 4.89
C GLU A 106 -14.30 -2.57 5.35
N LEU A 107 -14.99 -1.61 4.71
CA LEU A 107 -16.37 -1.28 5.08
C LEU A 107 -17.30 -2.50 4.96
N SER A 108 -17.10 -3.34 3.95
CA SER A 108 -17.86 -4.58 3.79
C SER A 108 -17.64 -5.55 4.95
N GLU A 109 -16.40 -5.69 5.43
CA GLU A 109 -16.10 -6.55 6.59
C GLU A 109 -16.69 -5.98 7.89
N ALA A 110 -16.67 -4.66 8.03
CA ALA A 110 -17.35 -3.99 9.13
C ALA A 110 -18.86 -4.21 9.07
N MET A 111 -19.47 -4.17 7.89
CA MET A 111 -20.90 -4.48 7.68
C MET A 111 -21.21 -5.95 7.96
N ASP A 112 -20.34 -6.88 7.58
CA ASP A 112 -20.53 -8.31 7.85
C ASP A 112 -20.43 -8.61 9.35
N ARG A 113 -19.56 -7.89 10.07
CA ARG A 113 -19.31 -8.08 11.50
C ARG A 113 -20.35 -7.39 12.39
N HIS A 114 -20.80 -6.18 12.02
CA HIS A 114 -21.64 -5.32 12.86
C HIS A 114 -23.04 -5.06 12.27
N GLY A 115 -23.33 -5.59 11.09
CA GLY A 115 -24.61 -5.43 10.40
C GLY A 115 -24.63 -4.23 9.43
N ALA A 116 -25.63 -4.23 8.54
CA ALA A 116 -25.76 -3.19 7.52
C ALA A 116 -26.00 -1.78 8.09
N GLU A 117 -26.74 -1.67 9.20
CA GLU A 117 -27.01 -0.39 9.87
C GLU A 117 -25.72 0.25 10.43
N ALA A 118 -24.77 -0.57 10.88
CA ALA A 118 -23.46 -0.11 11.31
C ALA A 118 -22.65 0.47 10.14
N GLY A 119 -22.75 -0.13 8.95
CA GLY A 119 -22.12 0.40 7.73
C GLY A 119 -22.61 1.79 7.36
N ASP A 120 -23.92 2.02 7.40
CA ASP A 120 -24.52 3.33 7.12
C ASP A 120 -24.07 4.37 8.16
N LEU A 121 -24.00 3.99 9.44
CA LEU A 121 -23.48 4.84 10.50
C LEU A 121 -22.00 5.21 10.28
N LEU A 122 -21.16 4.24 9.93
CA LEU A 122 -19.73 4.45 9.66
C LEU A 122 -19.53 5.45 8.51
N VAL A 123 -20.26 5.26 7.41
CA VAL A 123 -20.23 6.17 6.25
C VAL A 123 -20.71 7.57 6.62
N GLN A 124 -21.80 7.68 7.37
CA GLN A 124 -22.32 8.97 7.82
C GLN A 124 -21.30 9.71 8.71
N ARG A 125 -20.70 9.01 9.68
CA ARG A 125 -19.68 9.59 10.58
C ARG A 125 -18.45 10.04 9.81
N ALA A 126 -17.97 9.24 8.87
CA ALA A 126 -16.86 9.64 8.01
C ALA A 126 -17.20 10.91 7.21
N ALA A 127 -18.40 11.01 6.65
CA ALA A 127 -18.86 12.21 5.94
C ALA A 127 -18.89 13.45 6.85
N GLU A 128 -19.42 13.32 8.08
CA GLU A 128 -19.43 14.39 9.08
C GLU A 128 -18.01 14.87 9.43
N ARG A 129 -17.08 13.94 9.61
CA ARG A 129 -15.69 14.26 9.94
C ARG A 129 -14.95 14.92 8.78
N VAL A 130 -15.15 14.44 7.55
CA VAL A 130 -14.60 15.09 6.36
C VAL A 130 -15.16 16.51 6.23
N ALA A 131 -16.47 16.70 6.38
CA ALA A 131 -17.10 18.01 6.30
C ALA A 131 -16.55 18.99 7.35
N ALA A 132 -16.19 18.51 8.55
CA ALA A 132 -15.60 19.34 9.60
C ALA A 132 -14.17 19.81 9.29
N VAL A 133 -13.42 19.09 8.45
CA VAL A 133 -12.07 19.47 8.01
C VAL A 133 -12.13 20.51 6.89
N LEU A 134 -13.18 20.47 6.06
CA LEU A 134 -13.34 21.27 4.87
C LEU A 134 -13.89 22.68 5.16
N ARG A 135 -13.62 23.62 4.23
CA ARG A 135 -14.18 24.97 4.28
C ARG A 135 -15.58 24.97 3.65
N ARG A 136 -16.33 26.03 3.94
CA ARG A 136 -17.70 26.22 3.45
C ARG A 136 -17.84 26.14 1.92
N ASP A 137 -16.83 26.60 1.19
CA ASP A 137 -16.87 26.66 -0.28
C ASP A 137 -16.23 25.42 -0.94
N ASP A 138 -15.65 24.52 -0.14
CA ASP A 138 -15.14 23.25 -0.63
C ASP A 138 -16.30 22.28 -0.85
N ILE A 139 -16.17 21.42 -1.85
CA ILE A 139 -17.19 20.44 -2.21
C ILE A 139 -16.87 19.12 -1.55
N LEU A 140 -17.88 18.49 -0.95
CA LEU A 140 -17.91 17.11 -0.50
C LEU A 140 -19.12 16.42 -1.15
N SER A 141 -18.93 15.24 -1.73
CA SER A 141 -20.02 14.43 -2.27
C SER A 141 -19.71 12.94 -2.13
N GLN A 142 -20.70 12.13 -1.76
CA GLN A 142 -20.59 10.68 -1.83
C GLN A 142 -20.67 10.21 -3.29
N VAL A 143 -19.60 9.61 -3.79
CA VAL A 143 -19.49 9.16 -5.19
C VAL A 143 -20.13 7.78 -5.36
N ALA A 144 -19.74 6.82 -4.51
CA ALA A 144 -20.27 5.46 -4.52
C ALA A 144 -19.89 4.72 -3.23
N GLY A 145 -20.85 4.10 -2.53
CA GLY A 145 -20.57 3.22 -1.37
C GLY A 145 -19.66 3.88 -0.33
N SER A 146 -18.47 3.32 -0.14
CA SER A 146 -17.41 3.81 0.76
C SER A 146 -16.60 5.00 0.24
N ARG A 147 -16.91 5.52 -0.96
CA ARG A 147 -16.11 6.56 -1.63
C ARG A 147 -16.72 7.95 -1.54
N PHE A 148 -15.89 8.90 -1.17
CA PHE A 148 -16.18 10.34 -1.14
C PHE A 148 -15.30 11.08 -2.14
N GLY A 149 -15.89 12.06 -2.81
CA GLY A 149 -15.20 13.03 -3.64
C GLY A 149 -15.12 14.37 -2.91
N VAL A 150 -13.93 14.95 -2.90
CA VAL A 150 -13.67 16.29 -2.38
C VAL A 150 -13.05 17.15 -3.47
N CYS A 151 -13.52 18.38 -3.63
CA CYS A 151 -12.90 19.33 -4.54
C CYS A 151 -12.82 20.70 -3.87
N LEU A 152 -11.63 21.26 -3.76
CA LEU A 152 -11.45 22.54 -3.05
C LEU A 152 -11.92 23.71 -3.89
N ALA A 153 -12.46 24.73 -3.22
CA ALA A 153 -12.66 26.02 -3.87
C ALA A 153 -11.33 26.56 -4.42
N PRO A 154 -11.35 27.31 -5.54
CA PRO A 154 -10.15 27.95 -6.08
C PRO A 154 -9.43 28.81 -5.03
N VAL A 155 -8.16 28.51 -4.77
CA VAL A 155 -7.32 29.22 -3.79
C VAL A 155 -6.00 29.67 -4.41
N PRO A 156 -5.42 30.79 -3.95
CA PRO A 156 -4.08 31.18 -4.36
C PRO A 156 -3.03 30.28 -3.67
N HIS A 157 -1.90 30.05 -4.35
CA HIS A 157 -0.73 29.36 -3.78
C HIS A 157 -0.96 27.92 -3.27
N LEU A 158 -1.88 27.16 -3.87
CA LEU A 158 -1.98 25.73 -3.58
C LEU A 158 -0.81 24.99 -4.23
N ASP A 159 0.06 24.41 -3.41
CA ASP A 159 1.14 23.53 -3.85
C ASP A 159 0.86 22.08 -3.45
N LEU A 160 1.76 21.19 -3.87
CA LEU A 160 1.65 19.77 -3.59
C LEU A 160 1.73 19.47 -2.09
N GLU A 161 2.59 20.17 -1.36
CA GLU A 161 2.81 19.93 0.07
C GLU A 161 1.54 20.23 0.88
N LEU A 162 0.87 21.34 0.59
CA LEU A 162 -0.42 21.67 1.20
C LEU A 162 -1.50 20.64 0.89
N CYS A 163 -1.51 20.08 -0.33
CA CYS A 163 -2.45 19.01 -0.69
C CYS A 163 -2.18 17.72 0.09
N ILE A 164 -0.91 17.37 0.31
CA ILE A 164 -0.52 16.21 1.12
C ILE A 164 -0.92 16.44 2.59
N GLN A 165 -0.64 17.61 3.15
CA GLN A 165 -1.02 17.97 4.52
C GLN A 165 -2.55 17.93 4.72
N LEU A 166 -3.32 18.45 3.76
CA LEU A 166 -4.78 18.35 3.80
C LEU A 166 -5.25 16.89 3.72
N SER A 167 -4.68 16.10 2.82
CA SER A 167 -5.02 14.68 2.69
C SER A 167 -4.74 13.92 4.00
N GLY A 168 -3.60 14.18 4.64
CA GLY A 168 -3.28 13.61 5.96
C GLY A 168 -4.28 14.02 7.05
N ARG A 169 -4.73 15.29 7.06
CA ARG A 169 -5.77 15.75 7.99
C ARG A 169 -7.12 15.07 7.76
N LEU A 170 -7.50 14.87 6.50
CA LEU A 170 -8.73 14.16 6.13
C LEU A 170 -8.67 12.70 6.54
N GLN A 171 -7.53 12.04 6.28
CA GLN A 171 -7.28 10.66 6.69
C GLN A 171 -7.38 10.49 8.20
N VAL A 172 -6.61 11.28 8.97
CA VAL A 172 -6.64 11.23 10.46
C VAL A 172 -8.06 11.43 11.00
N ALA A 173 -8.83 12.34 10.40
CA ALA A 173 -10.22 12.55 10.81
C ALA A 173 -11.07 11.28 10.56
N ILE A 174 -10.97 10.65 9.39
CA ILE A 174 -11.77 9.45 9.09
C ILE A 174 -11.37 8.28 10.00
N GLU A 175 -10.08 8.11 10.29
CA GLU A 175 -9.52 6.96 11.01
C GLU A 175 -9.69 7.02 12.54
N GLU A 176 -10.24 8.11 13.08
CA GLU A 176 -10.64 8.14 14.49
C GLU A 176 -11.65 7.01 14.79
N PRO A 177 -11.53 6.28 15.92
CA PRO A 177 -12.44 5.19 16.22
C PRO A 177 -13.89 5.67 16.31
N ILE A 178 -14.81 4.90 15.74
CA ILE A 178 -16.25 5.14 15.79
C ILE A 178 -16.86 4.16 16.78
N ASP A 179 -17.53 4.66 17.79
CA ASP A 179 -18.26 3.84 18.76
C ASP A 179 -19.57 3.33 18.13
N ILE A 180 -19.69 2.00 18.04
CA ILE A 180 -20.90 1.29 17.62
C ILE A 180 -21.31 0.38 18.77
N ASP A 181 -22.40 0.73 19.45
CA ASP A 181 -22.96 -0.03 20.58
C ASP A 181 -21.96 -0.35 21.70
N GLY A 182 -21.01 0.55 21.97
CA GLY A 182 -19.98 0.39 23.00
C GLY A 182 -18.71 -0.30 22.51
N VAL A 183 -18.59 -0.59 21.21
CA VAL A 183 -17.41 -1.17 20.56
C VAL A 183 -16.75 -0.12 19.68
N ALA A 184 -15.47 0.15 19.93
CA ALA A 184 -14.66 1.02 19.08
C ALA A 184 -14.31 0.31 17.77
N VAL A 185 -14.84 0.81 16.65
CA VAL A 185 -14.53 0.35 15.30
C VAL A 185 -13.50 1.28 14.68
N TYR A 186 -12.41 0.70 14.19
CA TYR A 186 -11.35 1.40 13.48
C TYR A 186 -11.56 1.24 11.98
N LEU A 187 -11.36 2.33 11.24
CA LEU A 187 -11.41 2.34 9.79
C LEU A 187 -10.06 2.79 9.26
N SER A 188 -9.70 2.33 8.06
CA SER A 188 -8.61 2.88 7.26
C SER A 188 -9.17 3.69 6.10
N CYS A 189 -8.48 4.77 5.72
CA CYS A 189 -8.86 5.59 4.59
C CYS A 189 -7.70 5.81 3.61
N THR A 190 -7.90 5.36 2.38
CA THR A 190 -6.94 5.58 1.29
C THR A 190 -7.39 6.76 0.43
N ILE A 191 -6.43 7.63 0.06
CA ILE A 191 -6.70 8.90 -0.62
C ILE A 191 -5.87 9.04 -1.89
N GLY A 192 -6.55 9.27 -3.00
CA GLY A 192 -5.96 9.68 -4.27
C GLY A 192 -6.32 11.12 -4.59
N PHE A 193 -5.38 11.93 -5.05
CA PHE A 193 -5.70 13.30 -5.45
C PHE A 193 -4.94 13.78 -6.69
N CYS A 194 -5.52 14.72 -7.41
CA CYS A 194 -4.89 15.41 -8.54
C CYS A 194 -5.02 16.93 -8.37
N THR A 195 -3.91 17.66 -8.47
CA THR A 195 -3.94 19.13 -8.49
C THR A 195 -4.34 19.64 -9.86
N SER A 196 -4.93 20.83 -9.92
CA SER A 196 -5.46 21.40 -11.17
C SER A 196 -4.37 21.64 -12.24
N ASP A 197 -3.13 21.89 -11.83
CA ASP A 197 -1.97 22.05 -12.72
C ASP A 197 -1.39 20.72 -13.24
N ARG A 198 -1.81 19.60 -12.65
CA ARG A 198 -1.42 18.24 -13.07
C ARG A 198 -2.52 17.49 -13.81
N ASN A 199 -3.72 18.07 -13.90
CA ASN A 199 -4.84 17.50 -14.64
C ASN A 199 -4.42 17.20 -16.10
N PRO A 200 -4.60 15.97 -16.60
CA PRO A 200 -4.15 15.59 -17.94
C PRO A 200 -5.02 16.14 -19.07
N GLY A 201 -6.24 16.61 -18.77
CA GLY A 201 -7.20 16.99 -19.81
C GLY A 201 -8.04 18.22 -19.51
N ASP A 202 -8.97 18.48 -20.44
CA ASP A 202 -9.80 19.69 -20.46
C ASP A 202 -11.24 19.52 -19.98
N SER A 203 -11.54 18.40 -19.35
CA SER A 203 -12.85 18.19 -18.70
C SER A 203 -12.74 18.04 -17.17
N ALA A 204 -13.88 18.12 -16.49
CA ALA A 204 -14.01 17.74 -15.09
C ALA A 204 -13.79 16.23 -14.92
N ARG A 205 -14.21 15.44 -15.92
CA ARG A 205 -14.06 14.00 -15.93
C ARG A 205 -12.60 13.57 -15.96
N ASP A 206 -11.77 14.19 -16.80
CA ASP A 206 -10.32 13.92 -16.84
C ASP A 206 -9.65 14.13 -15.48
N TRP A 207 -10.11 15.13 -14.74
CA TRP A 207 -9.56 15.47 -13.43
C TRP A 207 -9.98 14.47 -12.35
N ILE A 208 -11.26 14.05 -12.37
CA ILE A 208 -11.78 13.00 -11.48
C ILE A 208 -11.10 11.67 -11.80
N ASP A 209 -10.97 11.32 -13.08
CA ASP A 209 -10.30 10.09 -13.52
C ASP A 209 -8.83 10.11 -13.08
N ALA A 210 -8.13 11.24 -13.17
CA ALA A 210 -6.76 11.38 -12.66
C ALA A 210 -6.67 11.17 -11.14
N ALA A 211 -7.60 11.73 -10.36
CA ALA A 211 -7.68 11.47 -8.92
C ALA A 211 -8.01 10.00 -8.61
N ALA A 212 -8.83 9.34 -9.44
CA ALA A 212 -9.15 7.92 -9.31
C ALA A 212 -7.94 7.02 -9.58
N ARG A 213 -7.13 7.34 -10.60
CA ARG A 213 -5.86 6.64 -10.84
C ARG A 213 -4.89 6.80 -9.66
N ALA A 214 -4.82 7.99 -9.07
CA ALA A 214 -4.04 8.20 -7.86
C ALA A 214 -4.55 7.38 -6.68
N LEU A 215 -5.87 7.20 -6.56
CA LEU A 215 -6.48 6.38 -5.52
C LEU A 215 -6.14 4.91 -5.72
N ASP A 216 -6.25 4.40 -6.95
CA ASP A 216 -5.88 3.00 -7.27
C ASP A 216 -4.40 2.72 -7.01
N ASP A 217 -3.51 3.66 -7.34
CA ASP A 217 -2.09 3.55 -7.00
C ASP A 217 -1.85 3.60 -5.49
N ALA A 218 -2.63 4.39 -4.74
CA ALA A 218 -2.53 4.42 -3.28
C ALA A 218 -2.94 3.08 -2.68
N ARG A 219 -4.01 2.45 -3.18
CA ARG A 219 -4.48 1.15 -2.69
C ARG A 219 -3.46 0.03 -2.86
N GLN A 220 -2.66 0.08 -3.93
CA GLN A 220 -1.60 -0.91 -4.17
C GLN A 220 -0.43 -0.79 -3.19
N GLN A 221 -0.35 0.29 -2.41
CA GLN A 221 0.75 0.54 -1.47
C GLN A 221 0.41 0.12 -0.03
N GLY A 222 -0.80 -0.40 0.18
CA GLY A 222 -1.31 -0.80 1.49
C GLY A 222 -2.34 0.18 2.04
N PRO A 223 -3.00 -0.20 3.16
CA PRO A 223 -4.06 0.59 3.75
C PRO A 223 -3.56 1.95 4.24
N SER A 224 -4.48 2.90 4.38
CA SER A 224 -4.15 4.25 4.85
C SER A 224 -3.10 4.96 3.98
N SER A 225 -3.08 4.68 2.68
CA SER A 225 -2.11 5.27 1.76
C SER A 225 -2.62 6.57 1.13
N ILE A 226 -1.69 7.50 0.87
CA ILE A 226 -1.96 8.76 0.16
C ILE A 226 -1.08 8.82 -1.10
N ARG A 227 -1.68 9.09 -2.26
CA ARG A 227 -0.94 9.33 -3.50
C ARG A 227 -1.49 10.53 -4.28
N SER A 228 -0.56 11.27 -4.87
CA SER A 228 -0.87 12.33 -5.84
C SER A 228 -0.74 11.79 -7.25
N PHE A 229 -1.66 12.15 -8.14
CA PHE A 229 -1.50 11.92 -9.57
C PHE A 229 -0.25 12.62 -10.11
N GLY A 230 0.57 11.89 -10.84
CA GLY A 230 1.71 12.43 -11.58
C GLY A 230 1.65 12.05 -13.07
N LYS A 231 2.15 12.89 -13.97
CA LYS A 231 2.18 12.59 -15.43
C LYS A 231 2.97 11.31 -15.80
N GLN A 232 3.77 10.75 -14.89
CA GLN A 232 4.42 9.44 -15.08
C GLN A 232 3.45 8.25 -14.90
N GLN A 233 2.29 8.47 -14.26
CA GLN A 233 1.33 7.43 -13.86
C GLN A 233 0.41 7.00 -15.02
N ASP A 234 0.04 7.92 -15.94
CA ASP A 234 -0.70 7.58 -17.17
C ASP A 234 0.10 6.65 -18.11
N ARG A 235 1.44 6.72 -18.07
CA ARG A 235 2.29 5.77 -18.81
C ARG A 235 2.28 4.37 -18.21
N ARG A 236 2.09 4.24 -16.89
CA ARG A 236 2.04 2.94 -16.20
C ARG A 236 0.73 2.20 -16.47
N GLN A 237 -0.41 2.89 -16.55
CA GLN A 237 -1.69 2.23 -16.87
C GLN A 237 -1.83 1.83 -18.34
N ALA A 238 -1.36 2.65 -19.28
CA ALA A 238 -1.29 2.25 -20.69
C ALA A 238 -0.34 1.05 -20.87
N GLY A 239 0.85 1.12 -20.25
CA GLY A 239 1.79 0.00 -20.21
C GLY A 239 1.20 -1.27 -19.61
N ARG A 240 0.43 -1.21 -18.51
CA ARG A 240 -0.16 -2.40 -17.90
C ARG A 240 -1.16 -3.15 -18.80
N ARG A 241 -1.88 -2.44 -19.70
CA ARG A 241 -2.74 -3.11 -20.70
C ARG A 241 -1.92 -3.78 -21.79
N ASP A 242 -0.90 -3.08 -22.31
CA ASP A 242 0.01 -3.65 -23.31
C ASP A 242 0.71 -4.91 -22.76
N LEU A 243 1.13 -4.87 -21.49
CA LEU A 243 1.70 -6.05 -20.80
C LEU A 243 0.68 -7.18 -20.61
N PHE A 244 -0.61 -6.88 -20.44
CA PHE A 244 -1.64 -7.90 -20.27
C PHE A 244 -1.84 -8.73 -21.54
N ASP A 245 -1.84 -8.07 -22.69
CA ASP A 245 -1.99 -8.75 -23.99
C ASP A 245 -0.73 -9.55 -24.37
N ASP A 246 0.45 -9.06 -23.99
CA ASP A 246 1.73 -9.68 -24.34
C ASP A 246 2.18 -10.78 -23.35
N ALA A 247 1.78 -10.74 -22.08
CA ALA A 247 2.36 -11.59 -21.02
C ALA A 247 2.25 -13.10 -21.29
N ALA A 248 1.12 -13.57 -21.82
CA ALA A 248 0.93 -14.98 -22.15
C ALA A 248 1.87 -15.44 -23.28
N ALA A 249 1.97 -14.64 -24.34
CA ALA A 249 2.86 -14.91 -25.47
C ALA A 249 4.34 -14.78 -25.06
N ALA A 250 4.66 -13.82 -24.19
CA ALA A 250 6.00 -13.60 -23.66
C ALA A 250 6.48 -14.79 -22.82
N LEU A 251 5.62 -15.39 -22.01
CA LEU A 251 5.94 -16.58 -21.23
C LEU A 251 6.25 -17.78 -22.14
N GLU A 252 5.43 -18.02 -23.17
CA GLU A 252 5.64 -19.15 -24.10
C GLU A 252 6.80 -18.93 -25.08
N SER A 253 7.12 -17.68 -25.43
CA SER A 253 8.26 -17.35 -26.31
C SER A 253 9.60 -17.24 -25.57
N GLY A 254 9.61 -17.49 -24.26
CA GLY A 254 10.83 -17.46 -23.46
C GLY A 254 11.37 -16.05 -23.22
N GLN A 255 10.53 -15.03 -23.23
CA GLN A 255 10.91 -13.66 -22.84
C GLN A 255 10.92 -13.48 -21.32
N ILE A 256 10.17 -14.31 -20.60
CA ILE A 256 10.16 -14.37 -19.15
C ILE A 256 11.07 -15.52 -18.71
N GLN A 257 12.22 -15.18 -18.12
CA GLN A 257 13.27 -16.13 -17.74
C GLN A 257 13.80 -15.81 -16.34
N PRO A 258 14.38 -16.78 -15.62
CA PRO A 258 15.06 -16.48 -14.37
C PRO A 258 16.39 -15.74 -14.64
N TRP A 259 16.62 -14.70 -13.86
CA TRP A 259 17.94 -14.19 -13.57
C TRP A 259 18.40 -14.74 -12.23
N PHE A 260 19.70 -14.87 -12.05
CA PHE A 260 20.29 -15.58 -10.92
C PHE A 260 21.03 -14.59 -10.04
N GLN A 261 20.69 -14.55 -8.75
CA GLN A 261 21.41 -13.73 -7.77
C GLN A 261 22.19 -14.63 -6.80
N PRO A 262 23.51 -14.41 -6.63
CA PRO A 262 24.33 -15.25 -5.78
C PRO A 262 24.10 -14.96 -4.29
N GLN A 263 24.15 -16.03 -3.51
CA GLN A 263 24.19 -16.05 -2.05
C GLN A 263 25.60 -16.45 -1.61
N ILE A 264 26.14 -15.78 -0.59
CA ILE A 264 27.48 -16.12 -0.06
C ILE A 264 27.45 -16.33 1.45
N SER A 265 28.39 -17.14 1.92
CA SER A 265 28.71 -17.30 3.35
C SER A 265 29.42 -16.05 3.86
N THR A 266 28.98 -15.51 4.99
CA THR A 266 29.66 -14.39 5.67
C THR A 266 31.00 -14.81 6.28
N ASP A 267 31.12 -16.07 6.72
CA ASP A 267 32.35 -16.62 7.31
C ASP A 267 33.46 -16.86 6.28
N THR A 268 33.10 -17.44 5.13
CA THR A 268 34.08 -17.91 4.14
C THR A 268 34.13 -17.09 2.87
N GLY A 269 33.12 -16.25 2.63
CA GLY A 269 32.92 -15.52 1.38
C GLY A 269 32.52 -16.40 0.18
N ARG A 270 32.48 -17.72 0.34
CA ARG A 270 32.17 -18.68 -0.73
C ARG A 270 30.71 -18.59 -1.14
N VAL A 271 30.45 -18.91 -2.41
CA VAL A 271 29.09 -19.07 -2.93
C VAL A 271 28.42 -20.24 -2.22
N THR A 272 27.24 -19.99 -1.66
CA THR A 272 26.44 -20.98 -0.94
C THR A 272 25.20 -21.40 -1.72
N GLY A 273 24.73 -20.55 -2.64
CA GLY A 273 23.61 -20.85 -3.53
C GLY A 273 23.33 -19.69 -4.48
N PHE A 274 22.28 -19.83 -5.26
CA PHE A 274 21.72 -18.75 -6.08
C PHE A 274 20.21 -18.71 -5.89
N GLU A 275 19.61 -17.53 -5.99
CA GLU A 275 18.16 -17.36 -6.11
C GLU A 275 17.78 -17.16 -7.59
N ALA A 276 16.76 -17.88 -8.05
CA ALA A 276 16.18 -17.74 -9.38
C ALA A 276 15.02 -16.74 -9.37
N LEU A 277 15.29 -15.54 -9.87
CA LEU A 277 14.38 -14.40 -9.86
C LEU A 277 13.79 -14.18 -11.25
N ALA A 278 12.47 -14.29 -11.40
CA ALA A 278 11.81 -14.04 -12.68
C ALA A 278 12.14 -12.64 -13.22
N ARG A 279 12.42 -12.53 -14.52
CA ARG A 279 12.62 -11.27 -15.24
C ARG A 279 11.99 -11.37 -16.60
N TRP A 280 11.42 -10.26 -17.07
CA TRP A 280 10.84 -10.19 -18.41
C TRP A 280 11.68 -9.27 -19.27
N ASP A 281 12.38 -9.85 -20.24
CA ASP A 281 13.09 -9.10 -21.28
C ASP A 281 12.13 -8.80 -22.44
N HIS A 282 11.48 -7.64 -22.38
CA HIS A 282 10.46 -7.25 -23.35
C HIS A 282 11.10 -6.58 -24.58
N PRO A 283 10.77 -7.01 -25.81
CA PRO A 283 11.42 -6.50 -27.04
C PRO A 283 11.25 -4.99 -27.25
N HIS A 284 10.18 -4.39 -26.73
CA HIS A 284 9.89 -2.95 -26.85
C HIS A 284 10.10 -2.14 -25.56
N HIS A 285 10.02 -2.78 -24.39
CA HIS A 285 10.05 -2.08 -23.09
C HIS A 285 11.35 -2.33 -22.33
N GLY A 286 12.22 -3.21 -22.84
CA GLY A 286 13.42 -3.65 -22.15
C GLY A 286 13.08 -4.53 -20.95
N LEU A 287 13.96 -4.50 -19.95
CA LEU A 287 13.79 -5.32 -18.75
C LEU A 287 12.66 -4.78 -17.86
N ILE A 288 11.62 -5.59 -17.66
CA ILE A 288 10.48 -5.30 -16.80
C ILE A 288 10.64 -6.04 -15.46
N ALA A 289 10.40 -5.33 -14.36
CA ALA A 289 10.55 -5.85 -13.01
C ALA A 289 9.37 -6.76 -12.61
N PRO A 290 9.59 -7.77 -11.73
CA PRO A 290 8.53 -8.66 -11.23
C PRO A 290 7.30 -7.95 -10.69
N SER A 291 7.49 -6.85 -9.94
CA SER A 291 6.41 -6.06 -9.37
C SER A 291 5.43 -5.49 -10.41
N GLU A 292 5.86 -5.39 -11.68
CA GLU A 292 5.03 -4.87 -12.76
C GLU A 292 4.27 -5.97 -13.50
N PHE A 293 4.85 -7.16 -13.67
CA PHE A 293 4.25 -8.23 -14.50
C PHE A 293 3.71 -9.44 -13.73
N LEU A 294 4.18 -9.72 -12.51
CA LEU A 294 3.64 -10.81 -11.70
C LEU A 294 2.14 -10.62 -11.40
N PRO A 295 1.64 -9.42 -11.06
CA PRO A 295 0.20 -9.21 -10.88
C PRO A 295 -0.60 -9.51 -12.15
N VAL A 296 -0.04 -9.20 -13.32
CA VAL A 296 -0.65 -9.48 -14.63
C VAL A 296 -0.75 -10.99 -14.87
N LEU A 297 0.33 -11.75 -14.60
CA LEU A 297 0.31 -13.21 -14.73
C LEU A 297 -0.64 -13.87 -13.72
N GLU A 298 -0.79 -13.31 -12.53
CA GLU A 298 -1.75 -13.76 -11.53
C GLU A 298 -3.20 -13.55 -11.99
N GLU A 299 -3.53 -12.36 -12.49
CA GLU A 299 -4.84 -12.06 -13.08
C GLU A 299 -5.17 -12.98 -14.28
N LEU A 300 -4.15 -13.37 -15.06
CA LEU A 300 -4.26 -14.31 -16.17
C LEU A 300 -4.29 -15.80 -15.76
N GLY A 301 -4.08 -16.12 -14.48
CA GLY A 301 -4.00 -17.50 -14.00
C GLY A 301 -2.76 -18.26 -14.49
N LEU A 302 -1.68 -17.57 -14.83
CA LEU A 302 -0.45 -18.14 -15.40
C LEU A 302 0.66 -18.39 -14.37
N MET A 303 0.42 -18.18 -13.07
CA MET A 303 1.45 -18.35 -12.04
C MET A 303 2.00 -19.77 -11.95
N GLU A 304 1.16 -20.81 -12.08
CA GLU A 304 1.64 -22.20 -12.11
C GLU A 304 2.54 -22.48 -13.32
N ARG A 305 2.21 -21.88 -14.47
CA ARG A 305 3.02 -21.99 -15.69
C ARG A 305 4.34 -21.27 -15.54
N LEU A 306 4.35 -20.08 -14.94
CA LEU A 306 5.56 -19.36 -14.59
C LEU A 306 6.46 -20.19 -13.67
N GLY A 307 5.91 -20.74 -12.59
CA GLY A 307 6.65 -21.59 -11.65
C GLY A 307 7.33 -22.79 -12.33
N GLN A 308 6.66 -23.43 -13.29
CA GLN A 308 7.26 -24.49 -14.11
C GLN A 308 8.45 -24.00 -14.93
N VAL A 309 8.32 -22.85 -15.59
CA VAL A 309 9.39 -22.25 -16.40
C VAL A 309 10.57 -21.89 -15.51
N ILE A 310 10.34 -21.21 -14.39
CA ILE A 310 11.40 -20.83 -13.44
C ILE A 310 12.10 -22.06 -12.88
N LEU A 311 11.36 -23.08 -12.41
CA LEU A 311 11.94 -24.31 -11.86
C LEU A 311 12.79 -25.05 -12.91
N PHE A 312 12.27 -25.23 -14.12
CA PHE A 312 12.99 -25.91 -15.20
C PHE A 312 14.32 -25.22 -15.51
N HIS A 313 14.31 -23.89 -15.67
CA HIS A 313 15.52 -23.12 -15.96
C HIS A 313 16.48 -23.05 -14.76
N ALA A 314 15.96 -23.04 -13.53
CA ALA A 314 16.77 -23.10 -12.31
C ALA A 314 17.56 -24.42 -12.22
N LEU A 315 16.88 -25.56 -12.38
CA LEU A 315 17.54 -26.86 -12.37
C LEU A 315 18.50 -27.04 -13.55
N THR A 316 18.16 -26.50 -14.73
CA THR A 316 19.07 -26.46 -15.88
C THR A 316 20.35 -25.68 -15.57
N ALA A 317 20.23 -24.51 -14.93
CA ALA A 317 21.38 -23.70 -14.55
C ALA A 317 22.28 -24.44 -13.55
N LEU A 318 21.69 -25.05 -12.52
CA LEU A 318 22.41 -25.79 -11.52
C LEU A 318 23.20 -26.97 -12.11
N LYS A 319 22.55 -27.75 -12.98
CA LYS A 319 23.19 -28.86 -13.69
C LYS A 319 24.33 -28.38 -14.61
N SER A 320 24.12 -27.26 -15.29
CA SER A 320 25.13 -26.67 -16.17
C SER A 320 26.35 -26.18 -15.40
N TRP A 321 26.17 -25.63 -14.20
CA TRP A 321 27.29 -25.27 -13.33
C TRP A 321 28.08 -26.51 -12.86
N ASP A 322 27.39 -27.59 -12.46
CA ASP A 322 28.05 -28.85 -12.10
C ASP A 322 28.87 -29.43 -13.26
N ASP A 323 28.31 -29.44 -14.48
CA ASP A 323 29.00 -29.94 -15.68
C ASP A 323 30.21 -29.07 -16.07
N ALA A 324 30.18 -27.78 -15.72
CA ALA A 324 31.32 -26.86 -15.85
C ALA A 324 32.35 -26.98 -14.72
N GLY A 325 32.11 -27.84 -13.71
CA GLY A 325 32.95 -27.98 -12.53
C GLY A 325 32.81 -26.86 -11.50
N LEU A 326 31.79 -26.00 -11.64
CA LEU A 326 31.45 -24.92 -10.73
C LEU A 326 30.39 -25.44 -9.75
N HIS A 327 30.82 -25.97 -8.61
CA HIS A 327 29.89 -26.63 -7.70
C HIS A 327 29.12 -25.64 -6.84
N VAL A 328 27.91 -25.28 -7.29
CA VAL A 328 26.96 -24.47 -6.52
C VAL A 328 26.10 -25.41 -5.66
N PRO A 329 26.03 -25.24 -4.32
CA PRO A 329 25.35 -26.19 -3.45
C PRO A 329 23.85 -26.36 -3.71
N PHE A 330 23.11 -25.27 -3.90
CA PHE A 330 21.67 -25.33 -4.21
C PHE A 330 21.21 -24.10 -4.99
N ILE A 331 20.01 -24.19 -5.54
CA ILE A 331 19.28 -23.06 -6.12
C ILE A 331 17.95 -22.84 -5.39
N ALA A 332 17.64 -21.58 -5.09
CA ALA A 332 16.41 -21.18 -4.44
C ALA A 332 15.37 -20.71 -5.47
N VAL A 333 14.12 -21.13 -5.29
CA VAL A 333 12.99 -20.81 -6.15
C VAL A 333 11.81 -20.42 -5.26
N ASN A 334 11.20 -19.28 -5.56
CA ASN A 334 10.00 -18.78 -4.91
C ASN A 334 8.75 -19.57 -5.34
N PHE A 335 7.94 -19.96 -4.37
CA PHE A 335 6.64 -20.62 -4.60
C PHE A 335 5.51 -19.82 -3.97
N THR A 336 4.47 -19.55 -4.77
CA THR A 336 3.30 -18.83 -4.29
C THR A 336 2.39 -19.71 -3.43
N GLY A 337 1.56 -19.08 -2.58
CA GLY A 337 0.56 -19.82 -1.80
C GLY A 337 -0.46 -20.58 -2.67
N VAL A 338 -0.73 -20.10 -3.90
CA VAL A 338 -1.58 -20.79 -4.87
C VAL A 338 -0.94 -22.10 -5.34
N GLU A 339 0.34 -22.07 -5.69
CA GLU A 339 1.08 -23.27 -6.10
C GLU A 339 1.20 -24.28 -4.97
N LEU A 340 1.53 -23.83 -3.75
CA LEU A 340 1.72 -24.71 -2.60
C LEU A 340 0.43 -25.41 -2.16
N ARG A 341 -0.74 -24.86 -2.49
CA ARG A 341 -2.03 -25.53 -2.30
C ARG A 341 -2.27 -26.70 -3.27
N SER A 342 -1.51 -26.78 -4.36
CA SER A 342 -1.62 -27.88 -5.32
C SER A 342 -1.10 -29.18 -4.70
N PRO A 343 -1.92 -30.25 -4.62
CA PRO A 343 -1.50 -31.52 -4.02
C PRO A 343 -0.48 -32.27 -4.89
N THR A 344 -0.35 -31.92 -6.17
CA THR A 344 0.57 -32.58 -7.12
C THR A 344 1.93 -31.89 -7.19
N LEU A 345 2.12 -30.74 -6.52
CA LEU A 345 3.35 -29.96 -6.61
C LEU A 345 4.58 -30.77 -6.18
N ALA A 346 4.51 -31.45 -5.03
CA ALA A 346 5.63 -32.25 -4.53
C ALA A 346 6.01 -33.37 -5.51
N GLU A 347 5.03 -34.04 -6.14
CA GLU A 347 5.32 -35.08 -7.12
C GLU A 347 5.95 -34.51 -8.40
N ARG A 348 5.51 -33.32 -8.84
CA ARG A 348 6.09 -32.61 -9.98
C ARG A 348 7.53 -32.18 -9.70
N VAL A 349 7.81 -31.60 -8.53
CA VAL A 349 9.16 -31.22 -8.12
C VAL A 349 10.08 -32.44 -8.09
N ARG A 350 9.63 -33.55 -7.51
CA ARG A 350 10.39 -34.82 -7.54
C ARG A 350 10.73 -35.25 -8.97
N TRP A 351 9.74 -35.22 -9.86
CA TRP A 351 9.94 -35.63 -11.25
C TRP A 351 10.94 -34.75 -11.99
N GLU A 352 10.91 -33.43 -11.79
CA GLU A 352 11.90 -32.53 -12.39
C GLU A 352 13.30 -32.77 -11.80
N LEU A 353 13.44 -32.91 -10.48
CA LEU A 353 14.73 -33.25 -9.85
C LEU A 353 15.31 -34.56 -10.40
N ASP A 354 14.50 -35.62 -10.49
CA ASP A 354 14.89 -36.90 -11.06
C ASP A 354 15.30 -36.76 -12.54
N ARG A 355 14.58 -35.94 -13.32
CA ARG A 355 14.87 -35.67 -14.73
C ARG A 355 16.23 -35.00 -14.93
N PHE A 356 16.65 -34.15 -14.00
CA PHE A 356 17.94 -33.46 -14.04
C PHE A 356 19.06 -34.21 -13.29
N ASP A 357 18.77 -35.37 -12.70
CA ASP A 357 19.68 -36.16 -11.86
C ASP A 357 20.25 -35.34 -10.67
N LEU A 358 19.36 -34.56 -10.03
CA LEU A 358 19.67 -33.72 -8.89
C LEU A 358 19.04 -34.27 -7.62
N THR A 359 19.80 -34.26 -6.52
CA THR A 359 19.27 -34.64 -5.21
C THR A 359 18.36 -33.53 -4.66
N PRO A 360 17.31 -33.86 -3.87
CA PRO A 360 16.34 -32.85 -3.40
C PRO A 360 16.93 -31.69 -2.60
N ASP A 361 18.03 -31.90 -1.89
CA ASP A 361 18.74 -30.87 -1.11
C ASP A 361 19.42 -29.78 -1.96
N ARG A 362 19.46 -29.99 -3.28
CA ARG A 362 19.92 -29.02 -4.29
C ARG A 362 18.86 -27.96 -4.63
N LEU A 363 17.62 -28.11 -4.16
CA LEU A 363 16.54 -27.15 -4.32
C LEU A 363 16.15 -26.55 -2.95
N ALA A 364 16.16 -25.22 -2.88
CA ALA A 364 15.53 -24.47 -1.80
C ALA A 364 14.18 -23.91 -2.27
N VAL A 365 13.14 -24.23 -1.51
CA VAL A 365 11.76 -23.77 -1.71
C VAL A 365 11.56 -22.57 -0.82
N GLU A 366 11.47 -21.39 -1.43
CA GLU A 366 11.22 -20.13 -0.72
C GLU A 366 9.71 -19.89 -0.62
N ILE A 367 9.26 -19.61 0.60
CA ILE A 367 7.85 -19.33 0.91
C ILE A 367 7.76 -18.03 1.71
N LEU A 368 6.81 -17.16 1.37
CA LEU A 368 6.61 -15.90 2.09
C LEU A 368 6.11 -16.11 3.52
N GLU A 369 6.47 -15.19 4.42
CA GLU A 369 6.01 -15.18 5.81
C GLU A 369 4.47 -15.21 5.94
N THR A 370 3.77 -14.43 5.12
CA THR A 370 2.30 -14.35 5.11
C THR A 370 1.63 -15.69 4.80
N VAL A 371 2.23 -16.48 3.90
CA VAL A 371 1.74 -17.83 3.56
C VAL A 371 1.78 -18.76 4.78
N VAL A 372 2.79 -18.58 5.63
CA VAL A 372 3.01 -19.33 6.86
C VAL A 372 2.10 -18.84 7.99
N ALA A 373 1.88 -17.53 8.11
CA ALA A 373 1.08 -16.89 9.15
C ALA A 373 -0.44 -17.10 8.96
N ASP A 374 -0.94 -16.96 7.73
CA ASP A 374 -2.38 -16.87 7.45
C ASP A 374 -3.10 -18.23 7.37
N ASN A 375 -2.39 -19.36 7.42
CA ASN A 375 -2.99 -20.67 7.14
C ASN A 375 -3.20 -21.59 8.36
N PRO A 376 -4.45 -21.79 8.79
CA PRO A 376 -4.89 -23.04 9.42
C PRO A 376 -5.07 -24.18 8.40
N ASP A 377 -4.87 -23.93 7.10
CA ASP A 377 -5.16 -24.87 6.01
C ASP A 377 -4.12 -26.01 5.91
N ASP A 378 -4.58 -27.25 6.14
CA ASP A 378 -3.74 -28.43 6.14
C ASP A 378 -3.14 -28.74 4.76
N ALA A 379 -3.77 -28.31 3.65
CA ALA A 379 -3.32 -28.67 2.30
C ALA A 379 -1.92 -28.11 1.99
N LEU A 380 -1.75 -26.81 2.17
CA LEU A 380 -0.47 -26.13 1.93
C LEU A 380 0.62 -26.71 2.83
N ALA A 381 0.30 -26.85 4.12
CA ALA A 381 1.25 -27.40 5.10
C ALA A 381 1.63 -28.85 4.80
N ARG A 382 0.72 -29.67 4.25
CA ARG A 382 1.05 -31.01 3.77
C ARG A 382 2.02 -30.98 2.58
N THR A 383 1.80 -30.10 1.61
CA THR A 383 2.69 -29.96 0.44
C THR A 383 4.10 -29.53 0.85
N VAL A 384 4.21 -28.49 1.67
CA VAL A 384 5.53 -28.01 2.17
C VAL A 384 6.24 -29.11 2.96
N ARG A 385 5.53 -29.80 3.87
CA ARG A 385 6.12 -30.94 4.59
C ARG A 385 6.51 -32.09 3.66
N ALA A 386 5.77 -32.34 2.58
CA ALA A 386 6.13 -33.35 1.61
C ALA A 386 7.41 -32.98 0.85
N LEU A 387 7.59 -31.70 0.50
CA LEU A 387 8.83 -31.18 -0.08
C LEU A 387 10.01 -31.30 0.90
N GLY A 388 9.83 -30.88 2.15
CA GLY A 388 10.85 -31.02 3.19
C GLY A 388 11.22 -32.48 3.47
N ALA A 389 10.22 -33.37 3.59
CA ALA A 389 10.44 -34.81 3.80
C ALA A 389 11.11 -35.51 2.60
N MET A 390 10.99 -34.95 1.40
CA MET A 390 11.74 -35.39 0.22
C MET A 390 13.22 -35.03 0.33
N GLY A 391 13.55 -33.99 1.11
CA GLY A 391 14.90 -33.48 1.33
C GLY A 391 15.13 -32.09 0.73
N CYS A 392 14.11 -31.44 0.17
CA CYS A 392 14.24 -30.05 -0.25
C CYS A 392 14.44 -29.13 0.96
N ARG A 393 15.24 -28.09 0.77
CA ARG A 393 15.40 -27.03 1.78
C ARG A 393 14.15 -26.16 1.76
N ILE A 394 13.67 -25.76 2.93
CA ILE A 394 12.53 -24.85 3.05
C ILE A 394 13.02 -23.55 3.68
N ASP A 395 12.95 -22.48 2.91
CA ASP A 395 13.43 -21.16 3.29
C ASP A 395 12.22 -20.24 3.50
N LEU A 396 12.19 -19.54 4.63
CA LEU A 396 11.17 -18.55 4.91
C LEU A 396 11.63 -17.17 4.45
N ASP A 397 10.89 -16.59 3.51
CA ASP A 397 11.18 -15.33 2.85
C ASP A 397 10.46 -14.14 3.50
N ASP A 398 11.01 -12.94 3.32
CA ASP A 398 10.49 -11.66 3.84
C ASP A 398 10.26 -11.63 5.37
N PHE A 399 11.08 -12.35 6.15
CA PHE A 399 10.85 -12.47 7.59
C PHE A 399 10.98 -11.14 8.33
N GLY A 400 9.96 -10.84 9.14
CA GLY A 400 9.80 -9.63 9.94
C GLY A 400 8.76 -8.66 9.38
N THR A 401 8.20 -8.94 8.20
CA THR A 401 7.14 -8.13 7.58
C THR A 401 5.73 -8.65 7.90
N GLY A 402 5.62 -9.89 8.37
CA GLY A 402 4.37 -10.56 8.75
C GLY A 402 4.25 -10.90 10.24
N GLN A 403 3.33 -11.81 10.55
CA GLN A 403 3.12 -12.36 11.91
C GLN A 403 3.36 -13.88 11.95
N ALA A 404 4.46 -14.38 11.40
CA ALA A 404 4.80 -15.80 11.54
C ALA A 404 5.14 -16.13 12.99
N SER A 405 4.39 -17.07 13.57
CA SER A 405 4.68 -17.58 14.91
C SER A 405 5.82 -18.61 14.89
N ILE A 406 6.56 -18.73 15.99
CA ILE A 406 7.58 -19.79 16.18
C ILE A 406 6.98 -21.19 15.99
N ALA A 407 5.70 -21.37 16.37
CA ALA A 407 4.98 -22.62 16.15
C ALA A 407 4.82 -22.93 14.65
N ALA A 408 4.59 -21.91 13.83
CA ALA A 408 4.49 -22.05 12.40
C ALA A 408 5.84 -22.45 11.78
N LEU A 409 6.96 -21.82 12.19
CA LEU A 409 8.31 -22.20 11.73
C LEU A 409 8.59 -23.70 11.91
N ARG A 410 8.23 -24.25 13.08
CA ARG A 410 8.37 -25.69 13.36
C ARG A 410 7.41 -26.56 12.56
N ARG A 411 6.19 -26.09 12.32
CA ARG A 411 5.15 -26.84 11.59
C ARG A 411 5.54 -27.08 10.12
N PHE A 412 6.24 -26.12 9.52
CA PHE A 412 6.67 -26.16 8.12
C PHE A 412 8.09 -26.70 7.93
N ASP A 413 8.78 -27.10 9.01
CA ASP A 413 10.16 -27.59 8.98
C ASP A 413 11.10 -26.62 8.25
N ILE A 414 10.96 -25.32 8.57
CA ILE A 414 11.82 -24.28 8.02
C ILE A 414 13.27 -24.58 8.38
N GLY A 415 14.18 -24.54 7.41
CA GLY A 415 15.61 -24.72 7.61
C GLY A 415 16.38 -23.40 7.67
N ARG A 416 15.84 -22.35 7.04
CA ARG A 416 16.49 -21.04 6.97
C ARG A 416 15.48 -19.90 7.01
N ILE A 417 15.86 -18.80 7.65
CA ILE A 417 15.13 -17.54 7.65
C ILE A 417 15.88 -16.51 6.79
N LYS A 418 15.18 -15.88 5.84
CA LYS A 418 15.67 -14.76 5.05
C LYS A 418 15.16 -13.46 5.69
N ILE A 419 16.07 -12.64 6.19
CA ILE A 419 15.77 -11.39 6.90
C ILE A 419 15.55 -10.31 5.85
N ASP A 420 14.34 -9.73 5.83
CA ASP A 420 13.96 -8.73 4.83
C ASP A 420 14.87 -7.49 4.86
N ARG A 421 15.05 -6.90 3.69
CA ARG A 421 15.85 -5.70 3.47
C ARG A 421 15.42 -4.55 4.37
N SER A 422 14.14 -4.41 4.73
CA SER A 422 13.68 -3.31 5.59
C SER A 422 14.36 -3.28 6.96
N PHE A 423 14.83 -4.42 7.46
CA PHE A 423 15.60 -4.52 8.70
C PHE A 423 17.10 -4.26 8.50
N ILE A 424 17.62 -4.60 7.31
CA ILE A 424 19.05 -4.55 6.98
C ILE A 424 19.48 -3.17 6.51
N ALA A 425 18.61 -2.47 5.79
CA ALA A 425 18.93 -1.19 5.18
C ALA A 425 19.37 -0.17 6.23
N LYS A 426 20.62 0.29 6.13
CA LYS A 426 21.30 1.21 7.06
C LYS A 426 21.59 0.64 8.46
N ALA A 427 21.59 -0.68 8.62
CA ALA A 427 21.93 -1.31 9.89
C ALA A 427 23.36 -1.02 10.36
N ASP A 428 24.27 -0.56 9.49
CA ASP A 428 25.61 -0.09 9.87
C ASP A 428 25.59 1.23 10.65
N GLN A 429 24.49 1.99 10.59
CA GLN A 429 24.33 3.32 11.16
C GLN A 429 23.24 3.41 12.23
N ASP A 430 22.40 2.38 12.36
CA ASP A 430 21.27 2.34 13.29
C ASP A 430 21.43 1.23 14.35
N PRO A 431 21.81 1.58 15.61
CA PRO A 431 21.92 0.62 16.70
C PRO A 431 20.60 -0.07 17.07
N GLU A 432 19.45 0.52 16.79
CA GLU A 432 18.15 -0.10 17.05
C GLU A 432 17.87 -1.22 16.06
N GLN A 433 18.13 -0.99 14.77
CA GLN A 433 18.08 -2.04 13.75
C GLN A 433 19.08 -3.17 14.07
N GLN A 434 20.31 -2.85 14.49
CA GLN A 434 21.28 -3.88 14.91
C GLN A 434 20.75 -4.76 16.06
N ARG A 435 20.07 -4.16 17.05
CA ARG A 435 19.45 -4.92 18.14
C ARG A 435 18.32 -5.81 17.64
N MET A 436 17.50 -5.32 16.70
CA MET A 436 16.43 -6.11 16.11
C MET A 436 16.98 -7.32 15.34
N ILE A 437 17.96 -7.10 14.46
CA ILE A 437 18.66 -8.16 13.74
C ILE A 437 19.27 -9.15 14.74
N GLY A 438 19.98 -8.66 15.77
CA GLY A 438 20.58 -9.53 16.80
C GLY A 438 19.55 -10.39 17.54
N ALA A 439 18.34 -9.88 17.79
CA ALA A 439 17.25 -10.66 18.37
C ALA A 439 16.76 -11.76 17.43
N ILE A 440 16.59 -11.46 16.13
CA ILE A 440 16.21 -12.43 15.10
C ILE A 440 17.27 -13.53 14.98
N LEU A 441 18.55 -13.17 14.90
CA LEU A 441 19.67 -14.11 14.82
C LEU A 441 19.73 -15.02 16.06
N THR A 442 19.55 -14.45 17.26
CA THR A 442 19.49 -15.23 18.50
C THR A 442 18.33 -16.21 18.47
N MET A 443 17.14 -15.79 18.01
CA MET A 443 15.99 -16.69 17.88
C MET A 443 16.28 -17.83 16.90
N ALA A 444 16.83 -17.52 15.72
CA ALA A 444 17.19 -18.51 14.70
C ALA A 444 18.19 -19.54 15.25
N GLU A 445 19.25 -19.08 15.93
CA GLU A 445 20.22 -19.95 16.60
C GLU A 445 19.54 -20.92 17.60
N ARG A 446 18.62 -20.41 18.44
CA ARG A 446 17.88 -21.22 19.41
C ARG A 446 16.95 -22.24 18.78
N LEU A 447 16.52 -22.00 17.55
CA LEU A 447 15.69 -22.91 16.77
C LEU A 447 16.50 -23.83 15.85
N GLY A 448 17.82 -23.64 15.75
CA GLY A 448 18.68 -24.40 14.85
C GLY A 448 18.49 -24.03 13.38
N LEU A 449 18.08 -22.79 13.10
CA LEU A 449 17.81 -22.28 11.76
C LEU A 449 19.03 -21.53 11.22
N GLU A 450 19.30 -21.69 9.93
CA GLU A 450 20.25 -20.82 9.23
C GLU A 450 19.62 -19.44 9.00
N THR A 451 20.46 -18.43 8.77
CA THR A 451 19.98 -17.06 8.47
C THR A 451 20.65 -16.52 7.23
N LEU A 452 19.87 -15.81 6.41
CA LEU A 452 20.35 -15.08 5.26
C LEU A 452 19.86 -13.64 5.33
N GLY A 453 20.78 -12.67 5.23
CA GLY A 453 20.40 -11.26 5.13
C GLY A 453 20.18 -10.86 3.67
N GLU A 454 19.00 -10.33 3.34
CA GLU A 454 18.63 -9.94 1.99
C GLU A 454 18.82 -8.46 1.69
N GLY A 455 18.97 -8.14 0.40
CA GLY A 455 19.02 -6.75 -0.05
C GLY A 455 20.21 -5.97 0.51
N VAL A 456 21.32 -6.63 0.83
CA VAL A 456 22.55 -5.97 1.32
C VAL A 456 23.17 -5.14 0.20
N GLU A 457 23.24 -3.82 0.36
CA GLU A 457 23.70 -2.91 -0.70
C GLU A 457 25.09 -2.33 -0.45
N THR A 458 25.51 -2.24 0.82
CA THR A 458 26.77 -1.61 1.20
C THR A 458 27.74 -2.56 1.88
N PRO A 459 29.07 -2.31 1.79
CA PRO A 459 30.06 -3.06 2.56
C PRO A 459 29.87 -2.93 4.08
N GLY A 460 29.32 -1.80 4.55
CA GLY A 460 29.00 -1.58 5.96
C GLY A 460 27.92 -2.53 6.46
N GLU A 461 26.80 -2.64 5.72
CA GLU A 461 25.71 -3.58 6.01
C GLU A 461 26.20 -5.04 6.01
N HIS A 462 27.03 -5.42 5.04
CA HIS A 462 27.65 -6.74 5.03
C HIS A 462 28.52 -6.96 6.29
N ALA A 463 29.40 -6.02 6.60
CA ALA A 463 30.30 -6.14 7.75
C ALA A 463 29.53 -6.28 9.08
N ILE A 464 28.45 -5.50 9.28
CA ILE A 464 27.66 -5.59 10.51
C ILE A 464 26.88 -6.91 10.59
N LEU A 465 26.33 -7.41 9.49
CA LEU A 465 25.64 -8.70 9.46
C LEU A 465 26.57 -9.85 9.79
N ALA A 466 27.79 -9.84 9.23
CA ALA A 466 28.82 -10.83 9.58
C ALA A 466 29.22 -10.74 11.06
N GLN A 467 29.39 -9.52 11.60
CA GLN A 467 29.72 -9.31 13.02
C GLN A 467 28.62 -9.78 13.98
N LEU A 468 27.36 -9.60 13.60
CA LEU A 468 26.21 -10.04 14.40
C LEU A 468 25.99 -11.56 14.32
N GLY A 469 26.69 -12.26 13.43
CA GLY A 469 26.61 -13.72 13.28
C GLY A 469 25.57 -14.20 12.26
N CYS A 470 25.13 -13.32 11.34
CA CYS A 470 24.29 -13.76 10.23
C CYS A 470 25.09 -14.70 9.32
N SER A 471 24.58 -15.91 9.07
CA SER A 471 25.36 -16.97 8.40
C SER A 471 25.60 -16.71 6.90
N HIS A 472 24.64 -16.08 6.21
CA HIS A 472 24.63 -15.89 4.76
C HIS A 472 24.17 -14.48 4.41
N VAL A 473 24.57 -13.99 3.24
CA VAL A 473 24.10 -12.69 2.71
C VAL A 473 23.83 -12.76 1.22
N GLN A 474 22.84 -11.97 0.79
CA GLN A 474 22.46 -11.74 -0.59
C GLN A 474 22.19 -10.25 -0.82
N GLY A 475 22.64 -9.70 -1.94
CA GLY A 475 22.37 -8.31 -2.28
C GLY A 475 23.35 -7.71 -3.27
N PHE A 476 23.11 -6.44 -3.64
CA PHE A 476 23.88 -5.75 -4.67
C PHE A 476 25.33 -5.49 -4.31
N VAL A 477 25.68 -5.54 -3.01
CA VAL A 477 27.08 -5.50 -2.58
C VAL A 477 27.90 -6.69 -3.10
N ILE A 478 27.23 -7.82 -3.34
CA ILE A 478 27.82 -9.05 -3.88
C ILE A 478 27.71 -9.02 -5.40
N ALA A 479 26.48 -8.99 -5.89
CA ALA A 479 26.11 -8.85 -7.29
C ALA A 479 24.63 -8.54 -7.44
N ARG A 480 24.30 -7.85 -8.53
CA ARG A 480 22.92 -7.77 -9.01
C ARG A 480 22.50 -9.14 -9.59
N PRO A 481 21.19 -9.45 -9.62
CA PRO A 481 20.70 -10.56 -10.42
C PRO A 481 21.24 -10.44 -11.85
N MET A 482 21.64 -11.55 -12.46
CA MET A 482 22.25 -11.59 -13.79
C MET A 482 21.66 -12.72 -14.64
N PRO A 483 21.65 -12.59 -15.98
CA PRO A 483 21.21 -13.67 -16.85
C PRO A 483 22.14 -14.88 -16.73
N PHE A 484 21.62 -16.08 -17.02
CA PHE A 484 22.37 -17.35 -16.93
C PHE A 484 23.75 -17.27 -17.60
N ALA A 485 23.85 -16.65 -18.79
CA ALA A 485 25.08 -16.55 -19.56
C ALA A 485 26.23 -15.84 -18.82
N GLU A 486 25.94 -14.96 -17.86
CA GLU A 486 26.95 -14.23 -17.09
C GLU A 486 27.38 -14.97 -15.82
N THR A 487 26.61 -15.97 -15.38
CA THR A 487 26.81 -16.62 -14.06
C THR A 487 28.12 -17.40 -13.97
N THR A 488 28.49 -18.16 -15.01
CA THR A 488 29.73 -18.97 -15.06
C THR A 488 30.98 -18.12 -14.84
N ASP A 489 31.10 -17.03 -15.60
CA ASP A 489 32.24 -16.11 -15.49
C ASP A 489 32.27 -15.40 -14.14
N TRP A 490 31.09 -15.02 -13.63
CA TRP A 490 30.98 -14.40 -12.32
C TRP A 490 31.42 -15.33 -11.19
N ILE A 491 30.97 -16.59 -11.18
CA ILE A 491 31.34 -17.59 -10.16
C ILE A 491 32.86 -17.81 -10.17
N ALA A 492 33.42 -18.10 -11.35
CA ALA A 492 34.86 -18.34 -11.49
C ALA A 492 35.69 -17.12 -11.04
N GLY A 493 35.28 -15.91 -11.42
CA GLY A 493 35.92 -14.67 -11.01
C GLY A 493 35.82 -14.41 -9.50
N HIS A 494 34.68 -14.75 -8.89
CA HIS A 494 34.48 -14.61 -7.44
C HIS A 494 35.35 -15.57 -6.65
N GLU A 495 35.37 -16.86 -7.01
CA GLU A 495 36.21 -17.86 -6.35
C GLU A 495 37.71 -17.56 -6.48
N ALA A 496 38.14 -17.08 -7.65
CA ALA A 496 39.53 -16.66 -7.87
C ALA A 496 39.94 -15.48 -6.96
N ARG A 497 39.02 -14.54 -6.66
CA ARG A 497 39.29 -13.43 -5.71
C ARG A 497 39.45 -13.94 -4.29
N LEU A 498 38.66 -14.92 -3.86
CA LEU A 498 38.77 -15.51 -2.52
C LEU A 498 40.08 -16.31 -2.35
N ALA A 499 40.57 -16.94 -3.41
CA ALA A 499 41.82 -17.68 -3.39
C ALA A 499 43.07 -16.77 -3.27
N GLN A 500 42.92 -15.46 -3.54
CA GLN A 500 44.00 -14.50 -3.38
C GLN A 500 43.92 -13.85 -1.98
N PRO A 501 44.86 -14.12 -1.05
CA PRO A 501 44.82 -13.50 0.25
C PRO A 501 44.96 -11.97 0.12
N PRO A 502 44.22 -11.19 0.93
CA PRO A 502 44.31 -9.74 0.89
C PRO A 502 45.75 -9.30 1.17
N ARG A 503 46.32 -8.48 0.29
CA ARG A 503 47.62 -7.84 0.52
C ARG A 503 47.44 -6.79 1.62
N ILE A 504 47.64 -7.20 2.88
CA ILE A 504 47.74 -6.26 4.01
C ILE A 504 49.10 -5.57 3.91
N GLY A 505 49.16 -4.51 3.10
CA GLY A 505 50.31 -3.63 3.03
C GLY A 505 50.32 -2.72 4.26
N ARG A 506 51.30 -2.89 5.15
CA ARG A 506 51.71 -1.81 6.05
C ARG A 506 52.29 -0.69 5.18
N THR A 507 51.54 0.39 4.97
CA THR A 507 52.14 1.68 4.60
C THR A 507 53.01 2.10 5.78
N GLY A 508 54.33 1.95 5.61
CA GLY A 508 55.35 2.42 6.55
C GLY A 508 55.62 3.91 6.40
#